data_AF-A0A7X8M7J3-F1
#
_entry.id   AF-A0A7X8M7J3-F1
#
_cell.length_a   1.000
_cell.length_b   1.000
_cell.length_c   1.000
_cell.angle_alpha   90.00
_cell.angle_beta   90.00
_cell.angle_gamma   90.00
#
_symmetry.space_group_name_H-M   'P 1'
#
loop_
_entity.id
_entity.type
_entity.pdbx_description
1 polymer ?
#
loop_
_entity_poly.entity_id
_entity_poly.type
_entity_poly.pdbx_seq_one_letter_code
_entity_poly.pdbx_strand_id
1 'polypeptide(L)' 'EELVGAAIWLASQRASSFVTGAVIRVDGGFTAMTI' A
#
# COMPACT_ATOMS: atom_id res chain seq x y z
N GLU A 1 6.82 -12.09 -1.74
CA GLU A 1 6.32 -11.56 -3.03
C GLU A 1 5.20 -10.54 -2.86
N GLU A 2 4.25 -10.74 -1.93
CA GLU A 2 3.05 -9.89 -1.80
C GLU A 2 3.31 -8.39 -1.58
N LEU A 3 4.41 -8.01 -0.90
CA LEU A 3 4.80 -6.61 -0.69
C LEU A 3 5.38 -5.93 -1.95
N VAL A 4 5.91 -6.70 -2.89
CA VAL A 4 6.61 -6.15 -4.07
C VAL A 4 5.66 -5.37 -4.95
N GLY A 5 4.42 -5.85 -5.11
CA GLY A 5 3.39 -5.13 -5.87
C GLY A 5 3.07 -3.76 -5.29
N ALA A 6 2.99 -3.64 -3.96
CA ALA A 6 2.76 -2.36 -3.29
C ALA A 6 3.96 -1.40 -3.47
N ALA A 7 5.19 -1.91 -3.40
CA ALA A 7 6.38 -1.12 -3.67
C ALA A 7 6.43 -0.61 -5.12
N ILE A 8 6.09 -1.46 -6.09
CA ILE A 8 6.00 -1.07 -7.51
C ILE A 8 4.91 -0.02 -7.73
N TRP A 9 3.75 -0.17 -7.08
CA TRP A 9 2.67 0.81 -7.17
C TRP A 9 3.08 2.17 -6.58
N LEU A 10 3.77 2.18 -5.42
CA LEU A 10 4.32 3.40 -4.81
C LEU A 10 5.40 4.07 -5.67
N ALA A 11 6.22 3.29 -6.37
CA ALA A 11 7.25 3.81 -7.27
C ALA A 11 6.69 4.34 -8.60
N SER A 12 5.45 3.98 -8.96
CA SER A 12 4.85 4.31 -10.24
C SER A 12 4.19 5.69 -10.23
N GLN A 13 4.81 6.67 -10.92
CA GLN A 13 4.22 8.01 -11.09
C GLN A 13 2.81 7.97 -11.70
N ARG A 14 2.54 7.06 -12.64
CA ARG A 14 1.20 6.99 -13.25
C ARG A 14 0.16 6.42 -12.29
N ALA A 15 0.54 5.48 -11.43
CA ALA A 15 -0.40 4.74 -10.59
C ALA A 15 -0.68 5.41 -9.24
N SER A 16 0.27 6.20 -8.71
CA SER A 16 0.19 6.77 -7.37
C SER A 16 0.65 8.24 -7.26
N SER A 17 0.76 8.99 -8.37
CA SER A 17 1.24 10.40 -8.35
C SER A 17 0.49 11.35 -7.41
N PHE A 18 -0.77 11.06 -7.10
CA PHE A 18 -1.59 11.88 -6.20
C PHE A 18 -1.60 11.36 -4.75
N VAL A 19 -0.97 10.21 -4.48
CA VAL A 19 -0.95 9.60 -3.15
C VAL A 19 0.33 10.02 -2.42
N THR A 20 0.17 10.92 -1.46
CA THR A 20 1.27 11.45 -0.63
C THR A 20 0.83 11.51 0.83
N GLY A 21 1.79 11.34 1.76
CA GLY A 21 1.55 11.40 3.21
C GLY A 21 0.64 10.29 3.77
N ALA A 22 0.26 9.30 2.96
CA ALA A 22 -0.60 8.20 3.36
C ALA A 22 0.20 7.00 3.87
N VAL A 23 -0.34 6.31 4.88
CA VAL A 23 0.16 5.01 5.35
C VAL A 23 -0.61 3.91 4.64
N ILE A 24 0.05 3.19 3.72
CA ILE A 24 -0.56 2.10 2.96
C ILE A 24 -0.30 0.78 3.68
N ARG A 25 -1.35 0.18 4.23
CA ARG A 25 -1.25 -1.09 4.94
C ARG A 25 -1.37 -2.26 3.98
N VAL A 26 -0.44 -3.20 4.10
CA VAL A 26 -0.41 -4.47 3.37
C VAL A 26 -0.21 -5.57 4.39
N ASP A 27 -1.24 -5.80 5.20
CA ASP A 27 -1.18 -6.65 6.39
C ASP A 27 -2.19 -7.80 6.34
N GLY A 28 -2.89 -8.03 5.22
CA GLY A 28 -3.93 -9.07 5.13
C GLY A 28 -5.24 -8.72 5.85
N GLY A 29 -5.43 -7.47 6.26
CA GLY A 29 -6.65 -7.01 6.93
C GLY A 29 -6.64 -7.13 8.45
N PHE A 30 -5.51 -7.51 9.04
CA PHE A 30 -5.37 -7.70 10.49
C PHE A 30 -5.74 -6.43 11.25
N THR A 31 -5.25 -5.28 10.80
CA THR A 31 -5.56 -4.03 11.49
C THR A 31 -6.93 -3.43 11.10
N ALA A 32 -7.71 -4.12 10.27
CA ALA A 32 -9.12 -3.80 10.03
C ALA A 32 -10.07 -4.66 10.89
N MET A 33 -9.54 -5.67 11.58
CA MET A 33 -10.29 -6.51 12.51
C MET A 33 -10.21 -5.91 13.92
N THR A 34 -11.28 -6.09 14.71
CA THR A 34 -11.21 -5.91 16.16
C THR A 34 -10.88 -7.28 16.75
N ILE A 35 -9.60 -7.51 17.02
CA ILE A 35 -9.13 -8.71 17.72
C ILE A 35 -9.17 -8.43 19.22
#